data_AF-A0A7W8QVJ4-F1
#
_entry.id   AF-A0A7W8QVJ4-F1
#
_cell.length_a   1.000
_cell.length_b   1.000
_cell.length_c   1.000
_cell.angle_alpha   90.00
_cell.angle_beta   90.00
_cell.angle_gamma   90.00
#
_symmetry.space_group_name_H-M   'P 1'
#
loop_
_entity.id
_entity.type
_entity.pdbx_description
1 polymer ?
#
loop_
_entity_poly.entity_id
_entity_poly.type
_entity_poly.pdbx_seq_one_letter_code
_entity_poly.pdbx_strand_id
1 'polypeptide(L)' 'MDELRHNINPNDLTELHKASDPEAALKVGETVEYDEDYSAAMPSLDRFKKYLDRFYEYKLIRGKEQPLDFPLYKITAIK' A
#
# COMPACT_ATOMS: atom_id res chain seq x y z
N MET A 1 -0.75 19.73 -11.91
CA MET A 1 -1.63 18.67 -11.37
C MET A 1 -0.74 17.86 -10.46
N ASP A 2 -0.63 18.26 -9.21
CA ASP A 2 0.08 17.49 -8.18
C ASP A 2 -0.65 16.16 -8.02
N GLU A 3 -0.06 15.09 -8.54
CA GLU A 3 -0.45 13.74 -8.15
C GLU A 3 -0.15 13.64 -6.65
N LEU A 4 -1.19 13.83 -5.83
CA LEU A 4 -1.16 13.57 -4.39
C LEU A 4 -0.69 12.13 -4.18
N ARG A 5 0.62 11.97 -3.96
CA ARG A 5 1.21 10.72 -3.47
C ARG A 5 0.80 10.57 -2.01
N HIS A 6 -0.33 9.93 -1.80
CA HIS A 6 -0.63 9.33 -0.50
C HIS A 6 0.20 8.05 -0.41
N ASN A 7 1.46 8.17 -0.01
CA ASN A 7 2.24 7.01 0.41
C ASN A 7 1.63 6.53 1.74
N ILE A 8 0.59 5.71 1.64
CA ILE A 8 -0.02 5.07 2.79
C ILE A 8 0.92 3.92 3.19
N ASN A 9 1.39 3.94 4.44
CA ASN A 9 2.19 2.87 5.02
C ASN A 9 1.28 1.63 5.25
N PRO A 10 1.80 0.38 5.24
CA PRO A 10 0.99 -0.82 5.48
C PRO A 10 0.23 -0.80 6.82
N ASN A 11 0.77 -0.14 7.85
CA ASN A 11 0.08 0.01 9.13
C ASN A 11 -1.14 0.92 9.00
N ASP A 12 -0.99 2.09 8.38
CA ASP A 12 -2.08 3.02 8.11
C ASP A 12 -3.15 2.33 7.26
N LEU A 13 -2.74 1.56 6.26
CA LEU A 13 -3.66 0.79 5.42
C LEU A 13 -4.47 -0.22 6.25
N THR A 14 -3.81 -0.93 7.18
CA THR A 14 -4.47 -1.91 8.05
C THR A 14 -5.47 -1.24 8.99
N GLU A 15 -5.14 -0.07 9.53
CA GLU A 15 -6.05 0.70 10.40
C GLU A 15 -7.21 1.33 9.63
N LEU A 16 -6.93 1.96 8.48
CA LEU A 16 -7.94 2.51 7.57
C LEU A 16 -8.96 1.44 7.19
N HIS A 17 -8.50 0.25 6.82
CA HIS A 17 -9.42 -0.82 6.46
C HIS A 17 -10.18 -1.45 7.62
N LYS A 18 -9.62 -1.51 8.84
CA LYS A 18 -10.40 -1.91 10.02
C LYS A 18 -11.58 -0.96 10.26
N ALA A 19 -11.41 0.32 9.95
CA ALA A 19 -12.47 1.32 10.06
C ALA A 19 -13.45 1.28 8.88
N SER A 20 -12.98 0.86 7.69
CA SER A 20 -13.76 0.88 6.45
C SER A 20 -14.34 -0.46 6.02
N ASP A 21 -14.17 -1.56 6.77
CA ASP A 21 -14.72 -2.88 6.40
C ASP A 21 -16.25 -2.78 6.18
N PRO A 22 -16.79 -3.07 4.97
CA PRO A 22 -16.24 -3.89 3.88
C PRO A 22 -15.70 -3.16 2.63
N GLU A 23 -15.47 -1.86 2.66
CA GLU A 23 -15.07 -1.05 1.51
C GLU A 23 -13.54 -1.00 1.29
N ALA A 24 -13.15 -0.80 0.03
CA ALA A 24 -11.77 -0.57 -0.36
C ALA A 24 -11.27 0.79 0.17
N ALA A 25 -10.26 0.77 1.05
CA ALA A 25 -9.68 1.99 1.60
C ALA A 25 -8.81 2.78 0.61
N LEU A 26 -8.31 2.12 -0.45
CA LEU A 26 -7.49 2.73 -1.49
C LEU A 26 -8.26 2.91 -2.79
N LYS A 27 -7.85 3.93 -3.54
CA LYS A 27 -8.36 4.24 -4.88
C LYS A 27 -7.38 3.81 -5.97
N VAL A 28 -7.92 3.58 -7.15
CA VAL A 28 -7.10 3.37 -8.36
C VAL A 28 -6.18 4.57 -8.57
N GLY A 29 -4.89 4.29 -8.80
CA GLY A 29 -3.85 5.29 -8.96
C GLY A 29 -3.01 5.54 -7.72
N GLU A 30 -3.51 5.22 -6.52
CA GLU A 30 -2.77 5.35 -5.27
C GLU A 30 -1.64 4.31 -5.16
N THR A 31 -0.63 4.63 -4.35
CA THR A 31 0.56 3.80 -4.14
C THR A 31 0.74 3.48 -2.67
N VAL A 32 1.00 2.21 -2.38
CA VAL A 32 1.31 1.75 -1.03
C VAL A 32 2.75 1.29 -0.99
N GLU A 33 3.46 1.72 0.03
CA GLU A 33 4.83 1.28 0.27
C GLU A 33 4.82 0.06 1.19
N TYR A 34 5.83 -0.80 1.11
CA TYR A 34 6.11 -1.76 2.17
C TYR A 34 7.48 -1.45 2.76
N ASP A 35 7.49 -0.83 3.94
CA ASP A 35 8.69 -0.46 4.68
C ASP A 35 8.95 -1.52 5.77
N GLU A 36 10.02 -2.30 5.61
CA GLU A 36 10.41 -3.33 6.59
C GLU A 36 11.01 -2.75 7.88
N ASP A 37 11.52 -1.51 7.85
CA ASP A 37 12.20 -0.86 8.97
C ASP A 37 11.21 -0.15 9.93
N TYR A 38 9.95 0.04 9.53
CA TYR A 38 8.92 0.63 10.39
C TYR A 38 8.40 -0.38 11.43
N SER A 39 9.05 -0.37 12.59
CA SER A 39 9.05 -1.41 13.64
C SER A 39 7.71 -1.96 14.17
N ALA A 40 7.79 -3.24 14.58
CA ALA A 40 7.13 -3.92 15.71
C ALA A 40 5.75 -4.58 15.58
N ALA A 41 4.88 -4.22 14.63
CA ALA A 41 3.53 -4.83 14.53
C ALA A 41 3.05 -5.17 13.11
N MET A 42 3.96 -5.27 12.14
CA MET A 42 3.57 -5.47 10.75
C MET A 42 3.17 -6.91 10.42
N PRO A 43 2.19 -7.10 9.51
CA PRO A 43 2.06 -8.35 8.78
C PRO A 43 3.34 -8.60 7.95
N SER A 44 3.75 -9.87 7.84
CA SER A 44 4.81 -10.24 6.90
C SER A 44 4.46 -9.77 5.48
N LEU A 45 5.47 -9.55 4.64
CA LEU A 45 5.29 -9.16 3.24
C LEU A 45 4.25 -10.05 2.51
N ASP A 46 4.26 -11.36 2.80
CA ASP A 46 3.29 -12.32 2.27
C ASP A 46 1.85 -12.01 2.71
N ARG A 47 1.64 -11.69 3.99
CA ARG A 47 0.32 -11.29 4.51
C ARG A 47 -0.14 -9.97 3.91
N PHE A 48 0.76 -9.00 3.76
CA PHE A 48 0.46 -7.73 3.10
C PHE A 48 0.05 -7.93 1.64
N LYS A 49 0.78 -8.75 0.89
CA LYS A 49 0.41 -9.09 -0.51
C LYS A 49 -0.91 -9.81 -0.61
N LYS A 50 -1.15 -10.84 0.22
CA LYS A 50 -2.45 -11.53 0.29
C LYS A 50 -3.60 -10.57 0.59
N TYR A 51 -3.33 -9.57 1.43
CA TYR A 51 -4.29 -8.53 1.74
C TYR A 51 -4.59 -7.65 0.51
N LEU A 52 -3.56 -7.14 -0.15
CA LEU A 52 -3.75 -6.37 -1.39
C LEU A 52 -4.47 -7.20 -2.46
N ASP A 53 -4.06 -8.45 -2.66
CA ASP A 53 -4.67 -9.37 -3.62
C ASP A 53 -6.15 -9.65 -3.33
N ARG A 54 -6.63 -9.42 -2.11
CA ARG A 54 -8.05 -9.59 -1.76
C ARG A 54 -8.93 -8.49 -2.34
N PHE A 55 -8.44 -7.25 -2.38
CA PHE A 55 -9.25 -6.07 -2.70
C PHE A 55 -8.80 -5.35 -3.98
N TYR A 56 -7.59 -5.59 -4.45
CA TYR A 56 -6.97 -4.76 -5.47
C TYR A 56 -6.26 -5.59 -6.55
N GLU A 57 -6.20 -5.02 -7.75
CA GLU A 57 -5.13 -5.29 -8.70
C GLU A 57 -4.08 -4.18 -8.56
N TYR A 58 -2.81 -4.55 -8.65
CA TYR A 58 -1.72 -3.59 -8.51
C TYR A 58 -0.51 -3.99 -9.35
N LYS A 59 0.37 -3.01 -9.59
CA LYS A 59 1.69 -3.23 -10.20
C LYS A 59 2.79 -2.75 -9.27
N LEU A 60 3.88 -3.49 -9.24
CA LEU A 60 5.09 -3.05 -8.54
C LEU A 60 5.81 -1.98 -9.38
N ILE A 61 6.05 -0.83 -8.77
CA ILE A 61 6.87 0.25 -9.31
C ILE A 61 8.03 0.54 -8.35
N ARG A 62 9.09 1.16 -8.84
CA ARG A 62 10.17 1.65 -7.98
C ARG A 62 9.79 3.00 -7.41
N GLY A 63 9.67 3.07 -6.08
CA GLY A 63 9.68 4.34 -5.36
C GLY A 63 11.08 4.96 -5.44
N LYS A 64 11.11 6.29 -5.54
CA LYS A 64 12.35 7.07 -5.45
C LYS A 64 12.15 8.13 -4.38
N GLU A 65 12.73 7.92 -3.21
CA GLU A 65 13.16 9.02 -2.34
C GLU A 65 14.67 8.90 -2.22
N GLN A 66 15.42 9.84 -2.79
CA GLN A 66 16.87 9.72 -2.75
C GLN A 66 17.36 9.70 -1.30
N PRO A 67 18.24 8.76 -0.90
CA PRO A 67 19.01 7.80 -1.71
C PRO A 67 18.49 6.34 -1.74
N LEU A 68 17.24 6.08 -1.36
CA LEU A 68 16.67 4.73 -1.18
C LEU A 68 15.67 4.39 -2.30
N ASP A 69 15.92 3.27 -2.98
CA ASP A 69 14.94 2.63 -3.86
C ASP A 69 14.10 1.66 -3.00
N PHE A 70 12.79 1.84 -2.96
CA PHE A 70 11.87 0.95 -2.23
C PHE A 70 10.71 0.47 -3.11
N PRO A 71 10.17 -0.72 -2.85
CA PRO A 71 9.04 -1.25 -3.61
C PRO A 71 7.75 -0.48 -3.32
N LEU A 72 7.13 0.07 -4.36
CA LEU A 72 5.81 0.70 -4.30
C LEU A 72 4.78 -0.14 -5.08
N TYR A 73 3.64 -0.39 -4.46
CA TYR A 73 2.52 -1.11 -5.05
C TYR A 73 1.47 -0.11 -5.53
N LYS A 74 1.42 0.17 -6.85
CA LYS A 74 0.43 1.09 -7.44
C LYS A 74 -0.85 0.35 -7.76
N ILE A 75 -1.96 0.78 -7.17
CA ILE A 75 -3.29 0.20 -7.40
C ILE A 75 -3.75 0.53 -8.82
N THR A 76 -4.12 -0.50 -9.57
CA THR A 76 -4.60 -0.40 -10.96
C THR A 76 -6.08 -0.69 -11.10
N ALA A 77 -6.66 -1.46 -10.19
CA ALA A 77 -8.09 -1.71 -10.10
C ALA A 77 -8.51 -2.07 -8.66
N ILE A 78 -9.80 -1.89 -8.36
CA ILE A 78 -10.46 -2.40 -7.16
C ILE A 78 -11.31 -3.60 -7.62
N LYS A 79 -11.28 -4.69 -6.85
CA LYS A 79 -12.03 -5.92 -7.13
C LYS A 79 -13.48 -5.85 -6.69
#